data_AF-W4ISU0-F1
#
_entry.id   AF-W4ISU0-F1
#
_cell.length_a   1.000
_cell.length_b   1.000
_cell.length_c   1.000
_cell.angle_alpha   90.00
_cell.angle_beta   90.00
_cell.angle_gamma   90.00
#
_symmetry.space_group_name_H-M   'P 1'
#
loop_
_entity.id
_entity.type
_entity.pdbx_description
1 polymer ?
#
loop_
_entity_poly.entity_id
_entity_poly.type
_entity_poly.pdbx_seq_one_letter_code
_entity_poly.pdbx_strand_id
1 'polypeptide(L)'
;MNLFNYTHNYIYIIKYKNFYHNLLNIEFFKHFKSIEKFGLLKRFYSTKFNSKEYEKYDRNNNDKKCIILRNTESVSKDIKIIENEKECEEAAEEINRSEIIAIDFEGTNLGRYGKVCLMQVYVEKKNMNEQSDNILQKYYIFDLLKTSVIKSAQKIIENKKTLKLIHDCREDSSALYNQLGMKLENVYDTSRAHLLLMEKQKKNDIYQVSFAQLINDYLGINDASLSFIKKEMYKNEKIWETRPLSNISIIYALKNVKYLYKLYKIFDKLLPKKLVLEKSKEFVNYCYLNYEYKLPNDLAKRGNIVEAMLVSKSLLNCVFKLNSTRKGMACTPSTIAHFVDVKIGDVVLCVVSNKSIDQKILYLCKHDDVYDYWNLKERPREKFKPSIHECTTDPMITFCNEEHSS
;
A
#
# COMPACT_ATOMS: atom_id res chain seq x y z
N MET A 1 -53.09 -2.74 31.10
CA MET A 1 -53.92 -2.03 30.10
C MET A 1 -53.13 -0.82 29.63
N ASN A 2 -53.14 -0.57 28.32
CA ASN A 2 -52.41 0.45 27.53
C ASN A 2 -50.99 0.10 27.08
N LEU A 3 -50.99 -0.73 26.02
CA LEU A 3 -50.10 -0.65 24.88
C LEU A 3 -50.10 0.77 24.28
N PHE A 4 -48.97 1.22 23.77
CA PHE A 4 -48.93 2.07 22.59
C PHE A 4 -48.04 1.42 21.54
N ASN A 5 -48.71 0.92 20.50
CA ASN A 5 -48.12 0.49 19.23
C ASN A 5 -47.84 1.72 18.37
N TYR A 6 -46.71 1.73 17.67
CA TYR A 6 -46.61 2.38 16.38
C TYR A 6 -46.09 1.37 15.36
N THR A 7 -46.98 1.01 14.45
CA THR A 7 -46.72 0.32 13.19
C THR A 7 -46.14 1.30 12.18
N HIS A 8 -45.27 0.84 11.29
CA HIS A 8 -45.28 1.22 9.88
C HIS A 8 -44.76 0.03 9.04
N ASN A 9 -45.63 -0.45 8.17
CA ASN A 9 -45.40 -1.47 7.14
C ASN A 9 -44.47 -0.94 6.04
N TYR A 10 -43.70 -1.82 5.39
CA TYR A 10 -43.73 -1.96 3.92
C TYR A 10 -43.25 -3.37 3.51
N ILE A 11 -44.06 -3.99 2.66
CA ILE A 11 -43.86 -5.24 1.89
C ILE A 11 -43.05 -4.90 0.62
N TYR A 12 -42.24 -5.83 0.08
CA TYR A 12 -42.32 -6.32 -1.33
C TYR A 12 -41.17 -7.30 -1.71
N ILE A 13 -41.58 -8.56 -1.87
CA ILE A 13 -41.31 -9.58 -2.92
C ILE A 13 -39.88 -10.11 -3.20
N ILE A 14 -39.80 -11.44 -2.99
CA ILE A 14 -38.77 -12.41 -3.36
C ILE A 14 -39.06 -12.97 -4.77
N LYS A 15 -38.03 -13.08 -5.63
CA LYS A 15 -37.62 -14.28 -6.41
C LYS A 15 -36.67 -13.90 -7.55
N TYR A 16 -35.55 -14.59 -7.70
CA TYR A 16 -35.33 -15.50 -8.83
C TYR A 16 -34.19 -16.50 -8.59
N LYS A 17 -34.56 -17.77 -8.79
CA LYS A 17 -33.83 -19.00 -9.17
C LYS A 17 -32.39 -19.26 -8.67
N ASN A 18 -32.31 -20.33 -7.85
CA ASN A 18 -31.17 -21.23 -7.73
C ASN A 18 -30.64 -21.68 -9.10
N PHE A 19 -29.32 -21.67 -9.26
CA PHE A 19 -28.61 -22.60 -10.14
C PHE A 19 -27.66 -23.44 -9.27
N TYR A 20 -27.80 -24.75 -9.42
CA TYR A 20 -27.05 -25.75 -8.66
C TYR A 20 -25.55 -25.71 -8.98
N HIS A 21 -24.78 -25.97 -7.93
CA HIS A 21 -23.36 -26.34 -7.93
C HIS A 21 -23.05 -27.50 -8.90
N ASN A 22 -21.92 -27.45 -9.60
CA ASN A 22 -20.75 -28.33 -9.36
C ASN A 22 -19.71 -28.31 -10.51
N LEU A 23 -18.46 -28.57 -10.13
CA LEU A 23 -17.39 -29.18 -10.95
C LEU A 23 -16.87 -28.39 -12.18
N LEU A 24 -16.13 -27.30 -11.96
CA LEU A 24 -15.12 -26.80 -12.90
C LEU A 24 -13.87 -26.30 -12.16
N ASN A 25 -13.32 -27.14 -11.29
CA ASN A 25 -12.01 -26.92 -10.70
C ASN A 25 -10.96 -27.72 -11.51
N ILE A 26 -9.84 -27.06 -11.77
CA ILE A 26 -8.51 -27.59 -12.13
C ILE A 26 -8.09 -27.57 -13.62
N GLU A 27 -8.96 -27.69 -14.62
CA GLU A 27 -8.50 -27.58 -16.03
C GLU A 27 -8.60 -26.18 -16.66
N PHE A 28 -9.44 -25.30 -16.12
CA PHE A 28 -9.65 -23.96 -16.70
C PHE A 28 -8.40 -23.07 -16.69
N PHE A 29 -7.44 -23.32 -15.79
CA PHE A 29 -6.29 -22.43 -15.56
C PHE A 29 -5.07 -22.65 -16.46
N LYS A 30 -5.07 -23.68 -17.33
CA LYS A 30 -3.89 -24.03 -18.14
C LYS A 30 -3.71 -23.21 -19.43
N HIS A 31 -4.63 -22.30 -19.78
CA HIS A 31 -4.62 -21.59 -21.08
C HIS A 31 -4.75 -20.06 -21.05
N PHE A 32 -4.51 -19.41 -19.90
CA PHE A 32 -4.62 -17.94 -19.81
C PHE A 32 -3.29 -17.24 -20.10
N LYS A 33 -3.09 -16.83 -21.36
CA LYS A 33 -1.94 -16.03 -21.82
C LYS A 33 -2.25 -14.57 -22.24
N SER A 34 -3.51 -14.09 -22.16
CA SER A 34 -3.85 -12.73 -22.63
C SER A 34 -4.59 -11.85 -21.60
N ILE A 35 -4.27 -10.55 -21.66
CA ILE A 35 -4.68 -9.46 -20.78
C ILE A 35 -6.17 -9.06 -21.00
N GLU A 36 -6.75 -9.34 -22.16
CA GLU A 36 -8.15 -8.98 -22.49
C GLU A 36 -9.20 -9.70 -21.61
N LYS A 37 -8.79 -10.72 -20.83
CA LYS A 37 -9.69 -11.49 -19.96
C LYS A 37 -9.73 -10.99 -18.50
N PHE A 38 -9.15 -9.83 -18.17
CA PHE A 38 -9.27 -9.21 -16.82
C PHE A 38 -10.73 -9.02 -16.38
N GLY A 39 -11.63 -8.70 -17.31
CA GLY A 39 -13.06 -8.59 -17.03
C GLY A 39 -13.68 -9.88 -16.49
N LEU A 40 -13.23 -11.05 -16.95
CA LEU A 40 -13.72 -12.36 -16.51
C LEU A 40 -13.18 -12.73 -15.12
N LEU A 41 -11.92 -12.41 -14.81
CA LEU A 41 -11.33 -12.64 -13.49
C LEU A 41 -11.99 -11.74 -12.43
N LYS A 42 -12.17 -10.45 -12.77
CA LYS A 42 -12.91 -9.49 -11.96
C LYS A 42 -14.36 -9.95 -11.72
N ARG A 43 -15.02 -10.46 -12.78
CA ARG A 43 -16.38 -10.99 -12.68
C ARG A 43 -16.43 -12.25 -11.80
N PHE A 44 -15.48 -13.17 -11.93
CA PHE A 44 -15.37 -14.38 -11.11
C PHE A 44 -15.20 -14.08 -9.61
N TYR A 45 -14.31 -13.15 -9.24
CA TYR A 45 -14.18 -12.77 -7.83
C TYR A 45 -15.39 -11.93 -7.36
N SER A 46 -15.94 -11.04 -8.18
CA SER A 46 -17.12 -10.24 -7.81
C SER A 46 -18.39 -11.10 -7.57
N THR A 47 -18.60 -12.17 -8.34
CA THR A 47 -19.78 -13.03 -8.19
C THR A 47 -19.66 -13.95 -6.99
N LYS A 48 -18.45 -14.35 -6.61
CA LYS A 48 -18.20 -15.18 -5.42
C LYS A 48 -18.29 -14.39 -4.10
N PHE A 49 -18.05 -13.08 -4.13
CA PHE A 49 -18.02 -12.21 -2.95
C PHE A 49 -19.25 -11.31 -2.78
N ASN A 50 -20.29 -11.46 -3.61
CA ASN A 50 -21.55 -10.73 -3.50
C ASN A 50 -22.48 -11.26 -2.39
N SER A 51 -21.94 -11.78 -1.29
CA SER A 51 -22.69 -11.93 -0.03
C SER A 51 -22.54 -10.63 0.76
N LYS A 52 -23.60 -9.81 0.81
CA LYS A 52 -23.67 -8.69 1.75
C LYS A 52 -23.53 -9.22 3.18
N GLU A 53 -22.35 -9.11 3.77
CA GLU A 53 -22.11 -9.40 5.19
C GLU A 53 -22.63 -8.20 6.01
N TYR A 54 -23.78 -8.36 6.66
CA TYR A 54 -24.28 -7.45 7.69
C TYR A 54 -23.87 -8.01 9.06
N GLU A 55 -23.02 -7.32 9.81
CA GLU A 55 -22.69 -7.69 11.19
C GLU A 55 -23.65 -6.98 12.18
N LYS A 56 -24.29 -7.78 13.04
CA LYS A 56 -25.08 -7.32 14.18
C LYS A 56 -24.18 -7.35 15.42
N TYR A 57 -23.88 -6.20 16.01
CA TYR A 57 -23.17 -6.12 17.29
C TYR A 57 -24.13 -6.47 18.43
N ASP A 58 -23.94 -7.61 19.08
CA ASP A 58 -24.61 -7.94 20.34
C ASP A 58 -23.69 -7.56 21.51
N ARG A 59 -24.23 -6.81 22.48
CA ARG A 59 -23.44 -6.04 23.46
C ARG A 59 -23.26 -6.76 24.80
N ASN A 60 -23.62 -8.05 24.91
CA ASN A 60 -23.60 -8.77 26.18
C ASN A 60 -23.04 -10.20 26.03
N ASN A 61 -21.75 -10.40 26.34
CA ASN A 61 -21.30 -11.46 27.25
C ASN A 61 -19.76 -11.45 27.36
N ASN A 62 -19.28 -11.24 28.59
CA ASN A 62 -17.95 -11.59 29.01
C ASN A 62 -17.90 -13.11 29.14
N ASP A 63 -17.11 -13.76 28.29
CA ASP A 63 -16.23 -14.91 28.59
C ASP A 63 -16.03 -15.79 27.34
N LYS A 64 -14.74 -16.06 27.05
CA LYS A 64 -14.19 -16.81 25.90
C LYS A 64 -14.40 -16.17 24.52
N LYS A 65 -13.45 -15.30 24.12
CA LYS A 65 -13.37 -14.73 22.76
C LYS A 65 -12.94 -15.78 21.73
N CYS A 66 -13.90 -16.48 21.15
CA CYS A 66 -13.75 -17.16 19.87
C CYS A 66 -14.56 -16.37 18.83
N ILE A 67 -13.89 -15.62 17.96
CA ILE A 67 -14.54 -14.83 16.91
C ILE A 67 -14.93 -15.79 15.77
N ILE A 68 -16.17 -16.25 15.76
CA ILE A 68 -16.70 -17.11 14.69
C ILE A 68 -17.12 -16.22 13.51
N LEU A 69 -16.20 -15.97 12.59
CA LEU A 69 -16.50 -15.41 11.26
C LEU A 69 -17.11 -16.51 10.37
N ARG A 70 -18.45 -16.62 10.33
CA ARG A 70 -19.14 -17.55 9.42
C ARG A 70 -19.02 -17.05 7.97
N ASN A 71 -18.23 -17.74 7.15
CA ASN A 71 -18.33 -17.66 5.68
C ASN A 71 -18.91 -18.96 5.13
N THR A 72 -19.65 -18.86 4.03
CA THR A 72 -20.31 -19.94 3.28
C THR A 72 -19.35 -20.81 2.44
N GLU A 73 -18.08 -20.91 2.82
CA GLU A 73 -17.12 -21.89 2.31
C GLU A 73 -16.44 -22.53 3.53
N SER A 74 -16.14 -23.83 3.47
CA SER A 74 -15.54 -24.65 4.54
C SER A 74 -14.09 -24.25 4.87
N VAL A 75 -13.86 -22.97 5.16
CA VAL A 75 -12.55 -22.39 5.46
C VAL A 75 -12.45 -22.22 6.96
N SER A 76 -11.70 -23.11 7.62
CA SER A 76 -11.31 -22.93 9.02
C SER A 76 -10.31 -21.79 9.14
N LYS A 77 -10.62 -20.80 9.98
CA LYS A 77 -9.75 -19.65 10.29
C LYS A 77 -9.22 -19.81 11.70
N ASP A 78 -7.90 -19.78 11.84
CA ASP A 78 -7.19 -19.84 13.12
C ASP A 78 -6.45 -18.50 13.33
N ILE A 79 -6.76 -17.79 14.42
CA ILE A 79 -6.20 -16.47 14.74
C ILE A 79 -5.47 -16.56 16.08
N LYS A 80 -4.15 -16.31 16.07
CA LYS A 80 -3.31 -16.34 17.27
C LYS A 80 -2.71 -14.95 17.54
N ILE A 81 -3.04 -14.36 18.68
CA ILE A 81 -2.38 -13.15 19.18
C ILE A 81 -1.22 -13.60 20.06
N ILE A 82 -0.01 -13.21 19.69
CA ILE A 82 1.23 -13.68 20.30
C ILE A 82 1.68 -12.67 21.37
N GLU A 83 1.61 -13.08 22.63
CA GLU A 83 1.84 -12.18 23.77
C GLU A 83 2.97 -12.61 24.71
N ASN A 84 3.43 -13.87 24.63
CA ASN A 84 4.48 -14.43 25.46
C ASN A 84 5.57 -15.14 24.63
N GLU A 85 6.73 -15.37 25.25
CA GLU A 85 7.94 -15.87 24.59
C GLU A 85 7.78 -17.27 24.00
N LYS A 86 7.21 -18.22 24.75
CA LYS A 86 7.02 -19.60 24.29
C LYS A 86 6.14 -19.67 23.04
N GLU A 87 5.02 -18.95 23.04
CA GLU A 87 4.13 -18.88 21.88
C GLU A 87 4.80 -18.26 20.66
N CYS A 88 5.71 -17.30 20.86
CA CYS A 88 6.47 -16.66 19.79
C CYS A 88 7.38 -17.66 19.08
N GLU A 89 8.09 -18.50 19.82
CA GLU A 89 9.06 -19.44 19.25
C GLU A 89 8.35 -20.48 18.39
N GLU A 90 7.30 -21.10 18.92
CA GLU A 90 6.47 -22.08 18.19
C GLU A 90 5.85 -21.45 16.92
N ALA A 91 5.34 -20.22 17.02
CA ALA A 91 4.78 -19.51 15.88
C ALA A 91 5.85 -19.18 14.84
N ALA A 92 7.02 -18.70 15.26
CA ALA A 92 8.11 -18.38 14.34
C ALA A 92 8.62 -19.62 13.61
N GLU A 93 8.74 -20.76 14.27
CA GLU A 93 9.08 -22.03 13.62
C GLU A 93 8.03 -22.46 12.60
N GLU A 94 6.75 -22.41 12.97
CA GLU A 94 5.67 -22.78 12.05
C GLU A 94 5.63 -21.87 10.81
N ILE A 95 5.74 -20.55 11.02
CA ILE A 95 5.76 -19.55 9.94
C ILE A 95 6.98 -19.78 9.03
N ASN A 96 8.16 -20.02 9.59
CA ASN A 96 9.39 -20.24 8.82
C ASN A 96 9.44 -21.57 8.05
N ARG A 97 8.57 -22.54 8.38
CA ARG A 97 8.36 -23.74 7.54
C ARG A 97 7.56 -23.43 6.28
N SER A 98 6.92 -22.27 6.19
CA SER A 98 6.16 -21.85 5.01
C SER A 98 7.10 -21.22 3.98
N GLU A 99 6.92 -21.58 2.71
CA GLU A 99 7.69 -21.01 1.60
C GLU A 99 7.34 -19.55 1.35
N ILE A 100 6.07 -19.19 1.52
CA ILE A 100 5.51 -17.88 1.28
C ILE A 100 4.65 -17.52 2.49
N ILE A 101 4.74 -16.27 2.95
CA ILE A 101 3.90 -15.67 3.98
C ILE A 101 3.45 -14.28 3.53
N ALA A 102 2.30 -13.82 4.02
CA ALA A 102 1.86 -12.44 3.83
C ALA A 102 2.03 -11.66 5.13
N ILE A 103 2.62 -10.47 5.07
CA ILE A 103 2.89 -9.66 6.25
C ILE A 103 2.49 -8.20 6.04
N ASP A 104 2.21 -7.52 7.15
CA ASP A 104 1.97 -6.09 7.23
C ASP A 104 2.37 -5.58 8.62
N PHE A 105 2.53 -4.27 8.77
CA PHE A 105 2.93 -3.64 10.04
C PHE A 105 2.08 -2.42 10.36
N GLU A 106 1.91 -2.18 11.65
CA GLU A 106 1.13 -1.05 12.13
C GLU A 106 1.84 -0.32 13.27
N GLY A 107 1.65 0.99 13.35
CA GLY A 107 2.35 1.84 14.31
C GLY A 107 1.94 3.31 14.28
N THR A 108 2.43 4.06 15.26
CA THR A 108 2.25 5.52 15.35
C THR A 108 3.24 6.20 14.40
N ASN A 109 2.74 6.95 13.41
CA ASN A 109 3.58 7.60 12.38
C ASN A 109 4.62 6.63 11.78
N LEU A 110 4.17 5.41 11.44
CA LEU A 110 5.02 4.30 10.99
C LEU A 110 6.02 4.76 9.93
N GLY A 111 7.29 4.45 10.16
CA GLY A 111 8.44 4.94 9.40
C GLY A 111 9.60 5.27 10.33
N ARG A 112 10.65 5.89 9.81
CA ARG A 112 11.93 6.10 10.53
C ARG A 112 11.82 6.71 11.92
N TYR A 113 11.02 7.76 12.06
CA TYR A 113 10.92 8.57 13.29
C TYR A 113 9.67 8.26 14.12
N GLY A 114 8.91 7.24 13.72
CA GLY A 114 7.70 6.81 14.41
C GLY A 114 7.95 5.68 15.38
N LYS A 115 6.92 4.86 15.56
CA LYS A 115 6.96 3.69 16.43
C LYS A 115 6.18 2.52 15.82
N VAL A 116 6.88 1.46 15.42
CA VAL A 116 6.27 0.19 15.01
C VAL A 116 5.73 -0.52 16.25
N CYS A 117 4.49 -1.00 16.18
CA CYS A 117 3.78 -1.55 17.32
C CYS A 117 3.28 -2.98 17.07
N LEU A 118 2.97 -3.32 15.82
CA LEU A 118 2.35 -4.59 15.47
C LEU A 118 2.95 -5.14 14.17
N MET A 119 3.10 -6.45 14.10
CA MET A 119 3.31 -7.20 12.87
C MET A 119 2.18 -8.21 12.69
N GLN A 120 1.59 -8.26 11.51
CA GLN A 120 0.62 -9.28 11.15
C GLN A 120 1.26 -10.28 10.21
N VAL A 121 0.89 -11.56 10.36
CA VAL A 121 1.31 -12.63 9.45
C VAL A 121 0.10 -13.45 9.05
N TYR A 122 -0.05 -13.72 7.76
CA TYR A 122 -1.03 -14.64 7.22
C TYR A 122 -0.32 -15.76 6.46
N VAL A 123 -0.76 -17.00 6.68
CA VAL A 123 -0.23 -18.21 6.07
C VAL A 123 -1.37 -19.05 5.48
N GLU A 124 -1.22 -19.45 4.21
CA GLU A 124 -2.07 -20.46 3.56
C GLU A 124 -1.37 -21.82 3.62
N LYS A 125 -1.94 -22.79 4.37
CA LYS A 125 -1.43 -24.17 4.39
C LYS A 125 -2.41 -25.10 3.66
N LYS A 126 -1.92 -25.81 2.66
CA LYS A 126 -2.68 -26.90 2.03
C LYS A 126 -2.74 -28.08 2.99
N ASN A 127 -3.94 -28.57 3.27
CA ASN A 127 -4.09 -29.78 4.05
C ASN A 127 -3.87 -30.99 3.14
N MET A 128 -2.66 -31.58 3.17
CA MET A 128 -2.31 -32.72 2.30
C MET A 128 -3.01 -34.03 2.72
N ASN A 129 -3.66 -34.03 3.89
CA ASN A 129 -4.27 -35.21 4.49
C ASN A 129 -5.80 -35.31 4.26
N GLU A 130 -6.41 -34.36 3.56
CA GLU A 130 -7.85 -34.38 3.23
C GLU A 130 -8.04 -34.52 1.72
N GLN A 131 -9.04 -35.30 1.30
CA GLN A 131 -9.45 -35.43 -0.11
C GLN A 131 -10.11 -34.15 -0.67
N SER A 132 -10.28 -33.13 0.16
CA SER A 132 -10.73 -31.79 -0.22
C SER A 132 -9.54 -30.82 -0.33
N ASP A 133 -9.61 -29.89 -1.28
CA ASP A 133 -8.73 -28.72 -1.42
C ASP A 133 -8.93 -27.69 -0.27
N ASN A 134 -9.01 -28.15 0.98
CA ASN A 134 -9.20 -27.30 2.14
C ASN A 134 -7.89 -26.55 2.44
N ILE A 135 -7.92 -25.23 2.24
CA ILE A 135 -6.84 -24.32 2.62
C ILE A 135 -7.08 -23.90 4.06
N LEU A 136 -6.19 -24.31 4.95
CA LEU A 136 -6.17 -23.79 6.31
C LEU A 136 -5.60 -22.36 6.29
N GLN A 137 -6.37 -21.43 6.84
CA GLN A 137 -5.99 -20.03 6.95
C GLN A 137 -5.54 -19.75 8.39
N LYS A 138 -4.25 -19.45 8.57
CA LYS A 138 -3.70 -19.06 9.87
C LYS A 138 -3.28 -17.61 9.87
N TYR A 139 -3.65 -16.90 10.93
CA TYR A 139 -3.29 -15.51 11.17
C TYR A 139 -2.56 -15.38 12.50
N TYR A 140 -1.49 -14.60 12.50
CA TYR A 140 -0.70 -14.28 13.68
C TYR A 140 -0.61 -12.77 13.83
N ILE A 141 -0.73 -12.31 15.07
CA ILE A 141 -0.51 -10.90 15.43
C ILE A 141 0.60 -10.87 16.48
N PHE A 142 1.72 -10.26 16.13
CA PHE A 142 2.89 -10.10 16.99
C PHE A 142 2.89 -8.69 17.59
N ASP A 143 2.85 -8.60 18.92
CA ASP A 143 2.98 -7.35 19.66
C ASP A 143 4.46 -6.90 19.74
N LEU A 144 4.87 -6.03 18.82
CA LEU A 144 6.25 -5.54 18.73
C LEU A 144 6.61 -4.51 19.82
N LEU A 145 5.72 -4.21 20.76
CA LEU A 145 6.07 -3.44 21.96
C LEU A 145 6.80 -4.30 23.02
N LYS A 146 6.80 -5.63 22.84
CA LYS A 146 7.40 -6.59 23.77
C LYS A 146 8.72 -7.13 23.23
N THR A 147 9.80 -7.01 24.01
CA THR A 147 11.16 -7.42 23.60
C THR A 147 11.28 -8.91 23.24
N SER A 148 10.58 -9.80 23.95
CA SER A 148 10.57 -11.24 23.64
C SER A 148 9.95 -11.53 22.27
N VAL A 149 8.92 -10.77 21.89
CA VAL A 149 8.24 -10.89 20.59
C VAL A 149 9.12 -10.37 19.46
N ILE A 150 9.81 -9.24 19.66
CA ILE A 150 10.74 -8.63 18.71
C ILE A 150 11.78 -9.66 18.22
N LYS A 151 12.42 -10.40 19.14
CA LYS A 151 13.45 -11.40 18.76
C LYS A 151 12.90 -12.50 17.85
N SER A 152 11.68 -12.96 18.09
CA SER A 152 11.05 -14.00 17.27
C SER A 152 10.54 -13.46 15.93
N ALA A 153 10.00 -12.24 15.93
CA ALA A 153 9.67 -11.54 14.69
C ALA A 153 10.91 -11.36 13.80
N GLN A 154 12.06 -10.99 14.38
CA GLN A 154 13.32 -10.88 13.65
C GLN A 154 13.68 -12.19 12.91
N LYS A 155 13.56 -13.35 13.58
CA LYS A 155 13.81 -14.67 12.97
C LYS A 155 12.93 -14.93 11.74
N ILE A 156 11.72 -14.35 11.67
CA ILE A 156 10.82 -14.47 10.51
C ILE A 156 11.23 -13.46 9.44
N ILE A 157 11.41 -12.20 9.82
CA ILE A 157 11.66 -11.07 8.91
C ILE A 157 13.00 -11.20 8.18
N GLU A 158 14.04 -11.68 8.85
CA GLU A 158 15.38 -11.84 8.26
C GLU A 158 15.58 -13.20 7.56
N ASN A 159 14.60 -14.12 7.64
CA ASN A 159 14.72 -15.43 6.99
C ASN A 159 14.64 -15.31 5.46
N LYS A 160 15.80 -15.46 4.79
CA LYS A 160 15.92 -15.37 3.33
C LYS A 160 15.21 -16.50 2.56
N LYS A 161 14.89 -17.62 3.21
CA LYS A 161 14.22 -18.77 2.56
C LYS A 161 12.72 -18.54 2.39
N THR A 162 12.09 -17.88 3.35
CA THR A 162 10.66 -17.57 3.31
C THR A 162 10.43 -16.29 2.53
N LEU A 163 9.53 -16.33 1.55
CA LEU A 163 9.12 -15.18 0.75
C LEU A 163 8.05 -14.37 1.49
N LYS A 164 8.30 -13.07 1.68
CA LYS A 164 7.35 -12.15 2.31
C LYS A 164 6.57 -11.39 1.25
N LEU A 165 5.27 -11.63 1.18
CA LEU A 165 4.33 -10.80 0.42
C LEU A 165 3.95 -9.59 1.27
N ILE A 166 4.05 -8.40 0.71
CA ILE A 166 3.75 -7.13 1.38
C ILE A 166 3.23 -6.11 0.36
N HIS A 167 2.64 -5.02 0.83
CA HIS A 167 2.19 -3.92 -0.02
C HIS A 167 2.84 -2.61 0.41
N ASP A 168 3.67 -2.02 -0.45
CA ASP A 168 4.38 -0.76 -0.18
C ASP A 168 5.27 -0.80 1.08
N CYS A 169 6.28 -1.68 1.08
CA CYS A 169 7.14 -1.96 2.24
C CYS A 169 8.10 -0.85 2.66
N ARG A 170 7.99 0.35 2.09
CA ARG A 170 8.96 1.44 2.30
C ARG A 170 8.95 1.92 3.75
N GLU A 171 7.79 2.31 4.27
CA GLU A 171 7.70 2.76 5.66
C GLU A 171 7.92 1.60 6.65
N ASP A 172 7.51 0.38 6.29
CA ASP A 172 7.74 -0.82 7.10
C ASP A 172 9.22 -1.14 7.25
N SER A 173 9.94 -1.23 6.13
CA SER A 173 11.39 -1.48 6.11
C SER A 173 12.15 -0.38 6.85
N SER A 174 11.71 0.87 6.71
CA SER A 174 12.28 1.99 7.44
C SER A 174 12.09 1.87 8.94
N ALA A 175 10.87 1.56 9.39
CA ALA A 175 10.57 1.38 10.81
C ALA A 175 11.36 0.20 11.40
N LEU A 176 11.36 -0.95 10.73
CA LEU A 176 12.08 -2.15 11.15
C LEU A 176 13.58 -1.90 11.30
N TYR A 177 14.21 -1.28 10.31
CA TYR A 177 15.65 -1.04 10.32
C TYR A 177 16.05 0.05 11.33
N ASN A 178 15.40 1.21 11.28
CA ASN A 178 15.82 2.38 12.05
C ASN A 178 15.40 2.32 13.53
N GLN A 179 14.34 1.57 13.86
CA GLN A 179 13.86 1.46 15.25
C GLN A 179 14.27 0.15 15.92
N LEU A 180 14.29 -0.97 15.18
CA LEU A 180 14.51 -2.30 15.74
C LEU A 180 15.79 -2.99 15.22
N GLY A 181 16.52 -2.38 14.28
CA GLY A 181 17.72 -2.95 13.68
C GLY A 181 17.46 -4.19 12.81
N MET A 182 16.20 -4.46 12.43
CA MET A 182 15.83 -5.64 11.64
C MET A 182 15.93 -5.37 10.15
N LYS A 183 16.41 -6.36 9.39
CA LYS A 183 16.47 -6.30 7.93
C LYS A 183 15.32 -7.09 7.29
N LEU A 184 14.48 -6.40 6.54
CA LEU A 184 13.40 -7.05 5.80
C LEU A 184 13.96 -7.79 4.57
N GLU A 185 13.96 -9.12 4.60
CA GLU A 185 14.63 -9.96 3.59
C GLU A 185 13.62 -10.69 2.68
N ASN A 186 14.02 -11.01 1.44
CA ASN A 186 13.23 -11.79 0.47
C ASN A 186 11.77 -11.33 0.31
N VAL A 187 11.60 -10.14 -0.26
CA VAL A 187 10.30 -9.44 -0.36
C VAL A 187 9.74 -9.50 -1.78
N TYR A 188 8.44 -9.79 -1.88
CA TYR A 188 7.61 -9.51 -3.05
C TYR A 188 6.62 -8.40 -2.70
N ASP A 189 6.86 -7.20 -3.21
CA ASP A 189 6.01 -6.05 -2.99
C ASP A 189 4.93 -5.95 -4.09
N THR A 190 3.67 -6.06 -3.69
CA THR A 190 2.51 -6.01 -4.60
C THR A 190 2.29 -4.64 -5.24
N SER A 191 2.68 -3.55 -4.56
CA SER A 191 2.64 -2.20 -5.14
C SER A 191 3.71 -2.07 -6.24
N ARG A 192 4.91 -2.63 -6.03
CA ARG A 192 5.97 -2.64 -7.06
C ARG A 192 5.60 -3.52 -8.24
N ALA A 193 4.99 -4.69 -7.99
CA ALA A 193 4.45 -5.53 -9.05
C ALA A 193 3.41 -4.78 -9.90
N HIS A 194 2.51 -4.03 -9.26
CA HIS A 194 1.55 -3.20 -9.98
C HIS A 194 2.23 -2.14 -10.87
N LEU A 195 3.22 -1.41 -10.33
CA LEU A 195 3.97 -0.40 -11.09
C LEU A 195 4.63 -1.01 -12.34
N LEU A 196 5.31 -2.16 -12.19
CA LEU A 196 5.93 -2.87 -13.31
C LEU A 196 4.92 -3.31 -14.37
N LEU A 197 3.71 -3.69 -13.96
CA LEU A 197 2.64 -4.03 -14.89
C LEU A 197 2.15 -2.80 -15.66
N MET A 198 2.04 -1.64 -15.01
CA MET A 198 1.65 -0.37 -15.66
C MET A 198 2.72 0.13 -16.63
N GLU A 199 4.00 0.02 -16.26
CA GLU A 199 5.15 0.32 -17.12
C GLU A 199 5.14 -0.57 -18.37
N LYS A 200 4.95 -1.89 -18.20
CA LYS A 200 4.81 -2.85 -19.31
C LYS A 200 3.64 -2.51 -20.24
N GLN A 201 2.57 -1.92 -19.70
CA GLN A 201 1.39 -1.48 -20.46
C GLN A 201 1.53 -0.08 -21.05
N LYS A 202 2.66 0.62 -20.85
CA LYS A 202 2.90 1.99 -21.31
C LYS A 202 1.80 2.97 -20.88
N LYS A 203 1.30 2.84 -19.65
CA LYS A 203 0.36 3.83 -19.10
C LYS A 203 1.11 5.11 -18.72
N ASN A 204 0.49 6.25 -19.03
CA ASN A 204 1.10 7.56 -18.80
C ASN A 204 0.94 8.04 -17.35
N ASP A 205 -0.18 7.68 -16.70
CA ASP A 205 -0.46 8.07 -15.31
C ASP A 205 -0.08 6.94 -14.35
N ILE A 206 1.20 6.90 -13.97
CA ILE A 206 1.72 5.95 -12.99
C ILE A 206 1.84 6.66 -11.64
N TYR A 207 1.22 6.10 -10.61
CA TYR A 207 1.27 6.60 -9.26
C TYR A 207 1.34 5.43 -8.27
N GLN A 208 1.71 5.73 -7.02
CA GLN A 208 1.61 4.78 -5.94
C GLN A 208 0.15 4.40 -5.65
N VAL A 209 -0.24 3.19 -6.04
CA VAL A 209 -1.57 2.61 -5.75
C VAL A 209 -1.70 2.27 -4.26
N SER A 210 -2.89 2.49 -3.68
CA SER A 210 -3.18 2.06 -2.30
C SER A 210 -3.64 0.60 -2.25
N PHE A 211 -3.49 -0.06 -1.11
CA PHE A 211 -3.94 -1.45 -0.94
C PHE A 211 -5.42 -1.63 -1.24
N ALA A 212 -6.27 -0.73 -0.72
CA ALA A 212 -7.72 -0.73 -0.95
C ALA A 212 -8.07 -0.59 -2.45
N GLN A 213 -7.39 0.32 -3.15
CA GLN A 213 -7.55 0.47 -4.60
C GLN A 213 -7.11 -0.81 -5.34
N LEU A 214 -5.98 -1.39 -4.92
CA LEU A 214 -5.41 -2.58 -5.54
C LEU A 214 -6.34 -3.80 -5.41
N ILE A 215 -6.91 -4.05 -4.23
CA ILE A 215 -7.87 -5.15 -4.05
C ILE A 215 -9.16 -4.91 -4.84
N ASN A 216 -9.62 -3.65 -4.96
CA ASN A 216 -10.78 -3.32 -5.75
C ASN A 216 -10.54 -3.57 -7.25
N ASP A 217 -9.39 -3.12 -7.77
CA ASP A 217 -9.08 -3.22 -9.19
C ASP A 217 -8.88 -4.66 -9.66
N TYR A 218 -8.19 -5.48 -8.85
CA TYR A 218 -7.79 -6.83 -9.24
C TYR A 218 -8.72 -7.93 -8.71
N LEU A 219 -9.40 -7.71 -7.59
CA LEU A 219 -10.27 -8.71 -6.95
C LEU A 219 -11.75 -8.28 -6.93
N GLY A 220 -12.09 -7.04 -7.30
CA GLY A 220 -13.46 -6.53 -7.22
C GLY A 220 -13.97 -6.36 -5.79
N ILE A 221 -13.07 -6.31 -4.81
CA ILE A 221 -13.43 -6.18 -3.39
C ILE A 221 -13.42 -4.71 -3.01
N ASN A 222 -14.61 -4.18 -2.69
CA ASN A 222 -14.76 -2.86 -2.10
C ASN A 222 -15.20 -3.02 -0.64
N ASP A 223 -14.24 -2.91 0.27
CA ASP A 223 -14.48 -3.07 1.70
C ASP A 223 -14.55 -1.71 2.39
N ALA A 224 -15.77 -1.18 2.52
CA ALA A 224 -16.02 0.09 3.19
C ALA A 224 -15.49 0.12 4.64
N SER A 225 -15.39 -1.03 5.31
CA SER A 225 -14.87 -1.09 6.68
C SER A 225 -13.39 -0.71 6.76
N LEU A 226 -12.56 -1.01 5.75
CA LEU A 226 -11.16 -0.57 5.72
C LEU A 226 -11.07 0.96 5.75
N SER A 227 -11.95 1.63 5.00
CA SER A 227 -11.99 3.10 4.96
C SER A 227 -12.50 3.71 6.27
N PHE A 228 -13.50 3.08 6.91
CA PHE A 228 -14.05 3.52 8.19
C PHE A 228 -13.01 3.41 9.31
N ILE A 229 -12.34 2.26 9.42
CA ILE A 229 -11.35 2.04 10.48
C ILE A 229 -10.18 2.99 10.32
N LYS A 230 -9.73 3.24 9.08
CA LYS A 230 -8.69 4.23 8.79
C LYS A 230 -9.08 5.64 9.26
N LYS A 231 -10.35 6.03 9.13
CA LYS A 231 -10.86 7.32 9.67
C LYS A 231 -10.79 7.36 11.19
N GLU A 232 -11.16 6.29 11.88
CA GLU A 232 -11.04 6.22 13.35
C GLU A 232 -9.57 6.27 13.80
N MET A 233 -8.66 5.64 13.05
CA MET A 233 -7.21 5.73 13.30
C MET A 233 -6.70 7.17 13.19
N TYR A 234 -7.20 7.98 12.25
CA TYR A 234 -6.81 9.39 12.14
C TYR A 234 -7.22 10.24 13.36
N LYS A 235 -8.23 9.80 14.14
CA LYS A 235 -8.64 10.51 15.36
C LYS A 235 -7.73 10.20 16.55
N ASN A 236 -7.10 9.03 16.56
CA ASN A 236 -6.21 8.60 17.62
C ASN A 236 -4.92 8.03 17.02
N GLU A 237 -3.92 8.88 16.88
CA GLU A 237 -2.61 8.51 16.33
C GLU A 237 -1.92 7.39 17.11
N LYS A 238 -2.25 7.22 18.40
CA LYS A 238 -1.66 6.21 19.29
C LYS A 238 -2.49 4.93 19.42
N ILE A 239 -3.49 4.72 18.56
CA ILE A 239 -4.37 3.54 18.60
C ILE A 239 -3.61 2.21 18.61
N TRP A 240 -2.45 2.15 17.93
CA TRP A 240 -1.61 0.96 17.85
C TRP A 240 -0.71 0.74 19.07
N GLU A 241 -0.57 1.74 19.94
CA GLU A 241 0.16 1.63 21.20
C GLU A 241 -0.74 1.14 22.34
N THR A 242 -2.06 1.33 22.22
CA THR A 242 -3.03 0.94 23.25
C THR A 242 -3.14 -0.57 23.39
N ARG A 243 -3.18 -1.06 24.63
CA ARG A 243 -3.44 -2.47 24.97
C ARG A 243 -4.57 -2.59 26.01
N PRO A 244 -5.43 -3.63 25.93
CA PRO A 244 -5.48 -4.63 24.86
C PRO A 244 -5.91 -4.03 23.51
N LEU A 245 -5.57 -4.69 22.40
CA LEU A 245 -5.99 -4.24 21.07
C LEU A 245 -7.52 -4.26 20.94
N SER A 246 -8.08 -3.23 20.33
CA SER A 246 -9.52 -3.22 20.03
C SER A 246 -9.86 -4.27 18.97
N ASN A 247 -11.08 -4.83 19.03
CA ASN A 247 -11.54 -5.78 18.00
C ASN A 247 -11.49 -5.16 16.59
N ILE A 248 -11.76 -3.86 16.48
CA ILE A 248 -11.73 -3.12 15.21
C ILE A 248 -10.30 -3.07 14.66
N SER A 249 -9.32 -2.76 15.51
CA SER A 249 -7.90 -2.75 15.14
C SER A 249 -7.43 -4.13 14.66
N ILE A 250 -7.84 -5.19 15.37
CA ILE A 250 -7.53 -6.58 14.98
C ILE A 250 -8.11 -6.89 13.60
N ILE A 251 -9.39 -6.61 13.37
CA ILE A 251 -10.05 -6.88 12.08
C ILE A 251 -9.34 -6.15 10.93
N TYR A 252 -8.96 -4.88 11.13
CA TYR A 252 -8.24 -4.11 10.13
C TYR A 252 -6.87 -4.72 9.82
N ALA A 253 -6.07 -5.00 10.85
CA ALA A 253 -4.77 -5.65 10.75
C ALA A 253 -4.84 -6.97 9.95
N LEU A 254 -5.84 -7.82 10.25
CA LEU A 254 -6.01 -9.10 9.54
C LEU A 254 -6.40 -8.92 8.07
N LYS A 255 -7.18 -7.88 7.74
CA LYS A 255 -7.63 -7.62 6.36
C LYS A 255 -6.49 -7.15 5.46
N ASN A 256 -5.49 -6.44 5.98
CA ASN A 256 -4.34 -5.97 5.19
C ASN A 256 -3.46 -7.12 4.68
N VAL A 257 -3.39 -8.25 5.40
CA VAL A 257 -2.60 -9.42 4.97
C VAL A 257 -3.41 -10.45 4.16
N LYS A 258 -4.71 -10.56 4.43
CA LYS A 258 -5.61 -11.59 3.86
C LYS A 258 -5.56 -11.70 2.34
N TYR A 259 -5.48 -10.57 1.63
CA TYR A 259 -5.62 -10.55 0.17
C TYR A 259 -4.28 -10.61 -0.58
N LEU A 260 -3.14 -10.55 0.11
CA LEU A 260 -1.82 -10.50 -0.52
C LEU A 260 -1.49 -11.75 -1.33
N TYR A 261 -1.84 -12.95 -0.86
CA TYR A 261 -1.64 -14.19 -1.65
C TYR A 261 -2.42 -14.18 -2.97
N LYS A 262 -3.64 -13.66 -2.98
CA LYS A 262 -4.46 -13.59 -4.20
C LYS A 262 -3.86 -12.61 -5.20
N LEU A 263 -3.43 -11.43 -4.72
CA LEU A 263 -2.73 -10.45 -5.54
C LEU A 263 -1.41 -11.02 -6.09
N TYR A 264 -0.62 -11.69 -5.25
CA TYR A 264 0.60 -12.37 -5.66
C TYR A 264 0.32 -13.39 -6.78
N LYS A 265 -0.65 -14.30 -6.61
CA LYS A 265 -1.01 -15.29 -7.62
C LYS A 265 -1.40 -14.67 -8.97
N ILE A 266 -1.96 -13.45 -8.97
CA ILE A 266 -2.27 -12.71 -10.21
C ILE A 266 -1.00 -12.13 -10.82
N PHE A 267 -0.20 -11.38 -10.05
CA PHE A 267 0.99 -10.73 -10.58
C PHE A 267 2.08 -11.73 -11.00
N ASP A 268 2.25 -12.84 -10.27
CA ASP A 268 3.24 -13.89 -10.57
C ASP A 268 2.95 -14.59 -11.91
N LYS A 269 1.70 -14.54 -12.38
CA LYS A 269 1.33 -15.02 -13.73
C LYS A 269 1.62 -14.00 -14.83
N LEU A 270 1.65 -12.71 -14.51
CA LEU A 270 1.73 -11.60 -15.47
C LEU A 270 3.14 -11.03 -15.63
N LEU A 271 3.97 -11.20 -14.60
CA LEU A 271 5.30 -10.65 -14.47
C LEU A 271 6.28 -11.75 -14.04
N PRO A 272 7.52 -11.74 -14.53
CA PRO A 272 8.54 -12.65 -14.03
C PRO A 272 8.81 -12.39 -12.54
N LYS A 273 8.65 -13.42 -11.70
CA LYS A 273 8.90 -13.34 -10.25
C LYS A 273 10.23 -12.68 -9.92
N LYS A 274 11.32 -13.12 -10.57
CA LYS A 274 12.67 -12.61 -10.37
C LYS A 274 12.77 -11.08 -10.53
N LEU A 275 12.09 -10.54 -11.54
CA LEU A 275 12.07 -9.09 -11.80
C LEU A 275 11.38 -8.34 -10.65
N VAL A 276 10.24 -8.84 -10.17
CA VAL A 276 9.54 -8.21 -9.05
C VAL A 276 10.38 -8.26 -7.79
N LEU A 277 11.00 -9.40 -7.47
CA LEU A 277 11.89 -9.52 -6.30
C LEU A 277 13.07 -8.56 -6.36
N GLU A 278 13.70 -8.41 -7.53
CA GLU A 278 14.80 -7.47 -7.73
C GLU A 278 14.35 -6.02 -7.50
N LYS A 279 13.21 -5.64 -8.10
CA LYS A 279 12.65 -4.30 -7.97
C LYS A 279 12.05 -3.99 -6.60
N SER A 280 11.60 -5.01 -5.86
CA SER A 280 11.18 -4.85 -4.46
C SER A 280 12.34 -4.49 -3.54
N LYS A 281 13.60 -4.85 -3.87
CA LYS A 281 14.77 -4.43 -3.09
C LYS A 281 14.95 -2.93 -3.06
N GLU A 282 14.59 -2.22 -4.13
CA GLU A 282 14.61 -0.75 -4.17
C GLU A 282 13.69 -0.16 -3.09
N PHE A 283 12.53 -0.77 -2.86
CA PHE A 283 11.58 -0.35 -1.83
C PHE A 283 12.03 -0.75 -0.42
N VAL A 284 12.66 -1.91 -0.27
CA VAL A 284 13.28 -2.32 1.01
C VAL A 284 14.42 -1.38 1.40
N ASN A 285 15.24 -0.97 0.44
CA ASN A 285 16.38 -0.08 0.65
C ASN A 285 15.98 1.37 0.97
N TYR A 286 14.68 1.71 0.87
CA TYR A 286 14.15 2.99 1.33
C TYR A 286 14.54 3.30 2.78
N CYS A 287 14.73 2.27 3.61
CA CYS A 287 15.14 2.43 5.00
C CYS A 287 16.46 3.19 5.20
N TYR A 288 17.34 3.22 4.19
CA TYR A 288 18.65 3.88 4.23
C TYR A 288 18.61 5.35 3.81
N LEU A 289 17.51 5.83 3.22
CA LEU A 289 17.46 7.21 2.71
C LEU A 289 17.65 8.22 3.84
N ASN A 290 18.46 9.24 3.57
CA ASN A 290 18.69 10.39 4.43
C ASN A 290 19.25 10.03 5.82
N TYR A 291 19.96 8.90 5.97
CA TYR A 291 20.36 8.29 7.25
C TYR A 291 21.15 9.21 8.21
N GLU A 292 21.79 10.23 7.66
CA GLU A 292 22.55 11.27 8.34
C GLU A 292 21.67 12.15 9.23
N TYR A 293 20.41 12.40 8.83
CA TYR A 293 19.49 13.24 9.58
C TYR A 293 18.83 12.44 10.71
N LYS A 294 19.17 12.71 11.96
CA LYS A 294 18.60 11.99 13.12
C LYS A 294 17.21 12.50 13.54
N LEU A 295 16.86 13.72 13.16
CA LEU A 295 15.56 14.31 13.45
C LEU A 295 14.88 14.81 12.16
N PRO A 296 13.53 14.73 12.06
CA PRO A 296 12.80 15.28 10.91
C PRO A 296 13.05 16.77 10.68
N ASN A 297 13.32 17.52 11.74
CA ASN A 297 13.58 18.96 11.67
C ASN A 297 14.96 19.28 11.11
N ASP A 298 15.95 18.40 11.31
CA ASP A 298 17.28 18.58 10.72
C ASP A 298 17.22 18.39 9.22
N LEU A 299 16.55 17.33 8.74
CA LEU A 299 16.29 17.08 7.32
C LEU A 299 15.60 18.27 6.65
N ALA A 300 14.62 18.87 7.34
CA ALA A 300 13.79 19.96 6.83
C ALA A 300 14.47 21.34 6.75
N LYS A 301 15.75 21.46 7.11
CA LYS A 301 16.46 22.76 7.02
C LYS A 301 16.63 23.16 5.56
N ARG A 302 16.30 24.41 5.28
CA ARG A 302 16.46 25.01 3.94
C ARG A 302 17.93 24.95 3.51
N GLY A 303 18.17 24.53 2.28
CA GLY A 303 19.51 24.35 1.71
C GLY A 303 20.10 22.95 1.89
N ASN A 304 19.49 22.08 2.71
CA ASN A 304 19.94 20.70 2.79
C ASN A 304 19.69 19.96 1.49
N ILE A 305 20.65 19.11 1.11
CA ILE A 305 20.50 18.13 0.05
C ILE A 305 19.92 16.86 0.68
N VAL A 306 18.84 16.35 0.09
CA VAL A 306 18.11 15.17 0.56
C VAL A 306 17.89 14.19 -0.58
N GLU A 307 17.95 12.90 -0.27
CA GLU A 307 17.52 11.83 -1.15
C GLU A 307 15.99 11.79 -1.20
N ALA A 308 15.43 11.89 -2.41
CA ALA A 308 14.00 11.99 -2.63
C ALA A 308 13.51 10.91 -3.61
N MET A 309 12.69 9.98 -3.11
CA MET A 309 12.08 8.93 -3.93
C MET A 309 10.78 9.42 -4.56
N LEU A 310 10.70 9.47 -5.89
CA LEU A 310 9.49 9.91 -6.61
C LEU A 310 8.36 8.87 -6.44
N VAL A 311 7.18 9.31 -6.00
CA VAL A 311 6.01 8.41 -5.76
C VAL A 311 4.76 8.79 -6.53
N SER A 312 4.69 10.02 -7.04
CA SER A 312 3.63 10.49 -7.92
C SER A 312 4.19 11.59 -8.82
N LYS A 313 3.76 11.61 -10.08
CA LYS A 313 4.15 12.63 -11.06
C LYS A 313 2.96 12.98 -11.93
N SER A 314 2.73 14.26 -12.08
CA SER A 314 1.69 14.85 -12.91
C SER A 314 2.20 16.16 -13.52
N LEU A 315 1.41 16.77 -14.41
CA LEU A 315 1.71 18.11 -14.93
C LEU A 315 1.69 19.20 -13.84
N LEU A 316 1.02 18.94 -12.71
CA LEU A 316 0.83 19.93 -11.63
C LEU A 316 1.87 19.80 -10.53
N ASN A 317 2.38 18.59 -10.28
CA ASN A 317 3.38 18.35 -9.26
C ASN A 317 4.08 16.98 -9.40
N CYS A 318 5.25 16.91 -8.78
CA CYS A 318 5.92 15.67 -8.39
C CYS A 318 5.89 15.55 -6.86
N VAL A 319 5.54 14.37 -6.35
CA VAL A 319 5.50 14.08 -4.91
C VAL A 319 6.57 13.04 -4.58
N PHE A 320 7.31 13.28 -3.50
CA PHE A 320 8.43 12.47 -3.09
C PHE A 320 8.27 11.96 -1.66
N LYS A 321 8.72 10.72 -1.42
CA LYS A 321 8.97 10.17 -0.09
C LYS A 321 10.43 10.43 0.29
N LEU A 322 10.67 10.83 1.53
CA LEU A 322 11.98 11.29 2.04
C LEU A 322 12.52 10.43 3.18
N ASN A 323 11.89 9.29 3.46
CA ASN A 323 12.15 8.52 4.68
C ASN A 323 11.95 9.36 5.95
N SER A 324 10.85 10.11 5.96
CA SER A 324 10.49 11.11 6.96
C SER A 324 8.97 11.21 7.06
N THR A 325 8.49 11.74 8.18
CA THR A 325 7.06 12.07 8.35
C THR A 325 6.60 13.19 7.42
N ARG A 326 7.54 13.90 6.79
CA ARG A 326 7.32 14.97 5.82
C ARG A 326 7.40 14.44 4.39
N LYS A 327 6.56 14.97 3.49
CA LYS A 327 6.61 14.67 2.06
C LYS A 327 7.41 15.74 1.32
N GLY A 328 8.13 15.32 0.29
CA GLY A 328 8.74 16.24 -0.67
C GLY A 328 7.76 16.60 -1.78
N MET A 329 7.81 17.82 -2.30
CA MET A 329 6.99 18.24 -3.42
C MET A 329 7.73 19.24 -4.33
N ALA A 330 7.64 19.01 -5.64
CA ALA A 330 7.96 19.98 -6.66
C ALA A 330 6.67 20.37 -7.37
N CYS A 331 6.30 21.66 -7.39
CA CYS A 331 4.99 22.11 -7.87
C CYS A 331 5.01 23.34 -8.79
N THR A 332 6.18 23.92 -9.06
CA THR A 332 6.30 24.99 -10.05
C THR A 332 6.64 24.37 -11.41
N PRO A 333 6.15 24.92 -12.54
CA PRO A 333 6.45 24.39 -13.87
C PRO A 333 7.95 24.23 -14.14
N SER A 334 8.75 25.21 -13.72
CA SER A 334 10.21 25.19 -13.87
C SER A 334 10.87 24.03 -13.11
N THR A 335 10.44 23.75 -11.89
CA THR A 335 11.01 22.67 -11.09
C THR A 335 10.52 21.31 -11.57
N ILE A 336 9.25 21.18 -11.96
CA ILE A 336 8.68 19.93 -12.51
C ILE A 336 9.42 19.52 -13.78
N ALA A 337 9.79 20.47 -14.65
CA ALA A 337 10.52 20.21 -15.88
C ALA A 337 11.85 19.47 -15.65
N HIS A 338 12.48 19.64 -14.48
CA HIS A 338 13.74 18.96 -14.16
C HIS A 338 13.56 17.47 -13.81
N PHE A 339 12.33 17.00 -13.59
CA PHE A 339 12.03 15.62 -13.24
C PHE A 339 11.44 14.83 -14.42
N VAL A 340 11.48 15.34 -15.66
CA VAL A 340 10.86 14.71 -16.84
C VAL A 340 11.37 13.27 -17.06
N ASP A 341 12.65 13.02 -16.84
CA ASP A 341 13.24 11.69 -17.06
C ASP A 341 13.18 10.78 -15.82
N VAL A 342 12.72 11.30 -14.68
CA VAL A 342 12.61 10.57 -13.42
C VAL A 342 11.32 9.75 -13.40
N LYS A 343 11.46 8.45 -13.12
CA LYS A 343 10.36 7.48 -13.04
C LYS A 343 9.90 7.27 -11.60
N ILE A 344 8.67 6.79 -11.44
CA ILE A 344 8.15 6.44 -10.12
C ILE A 344 9.01 5.33 -9.51
N GLY A 345 9.48 5.56 -8.28
CA GLY A 345 10.42 4.69 -7.57
C GLY A 345 11.87 5.13 -7.65
N ASP A 346 12.24 5.99 -8.60
CA ASP A 346 13.60 6.52 -8.68
C ASP A 346 13.89 7.44 -7.48
N VAL A 347 15.13 7.36 -6.99
CA VAL A 347 15.66 8.24 -5.94
C VAL A 347 16.58 9.27 -6.60
N VAL A 348 16.32 10.54 -6.34
CA VAL A 348 17.10 11.67 -6.87
C VAL A 348 17.50 12.61 -5.73
N LEU A 349 18.60 13.33 -5.91
CA LEU A 349 19.01 14.35 -4.95
C LEU A 349 18.19 15.63 -5.18
N CYS A 350 17.75 16.23 -4.08
CA CYS A 350 16.97 17.44 -4.07
C CYS A 350 17.47 18.41 -3.00
N VAL A 351 17.46 19.71 -3.27
CA VAL A 351 17.62 20.75 -2.25
C VAL A 351 16.27 21.08 -1.63
N VAL A 352 16.21 21.16 -0.30
CA VAL A 352 15.05 21.70 0.43
C VAL A 352 15.00 23.21 0.22
N SER A 353 14.08 23.68 -0.60
CA SER A 353 13.95 25.11 -0.93
C SER A 353 13.09 25.86 0.08
N ASN A 354 12.02 25.24 0.55
CA ASN A 354 11.10 25.81 1.55
C ASN A 354 10.25 24.71 2.22
N LYS A 355 9.37 25.09 3.16
CA LYS A 355 8.41 24.22 3.83
C LYS A 355 7.01 24.83 3.84
N SER A 356 5.98 24.00 3.85
CA SER A 356 4.60 24.44 4.08
C SER A 356 4.44 25.00 5.49
N ILE A 357 3.35 25.77 5.70
CA ILE A 357 3.02 26.39 6.99
C ILE A 357 2.87 25.33 8.09
N ASP A 358 2.20 24.22 7.77
CA ASP A 358 2.02 23.07 8.68
C ASP A 358 3.27 22.19 8.80
N GLN A 359 4.34 22.52 8.07
CA GLN A 359 5.62 21.83 8.03
C GLN A 359 5.58 20.37 7.52
N LYS A 360 4.44 19.89 7.03
CA LYS A 360 4.27 18.51 6.53
C LYS A 360 4.82 18.33 5.12
N ILE A 361 4.95 19.41 4.35
CA ILE A 361 5.48 19.38 2.99
C ILE A 361 6.78 20.18 2.95
N LEU A 362 7.80 19.57 2.34
CA LEU A 362 9.04 20.22 1.95
C LEU A 362 8.99 20.49 0.45
N TYR A 363 9.16 21.75 0.07
CA TYR A 363 9.30 22.12 -1.33
C TYR A 363 10.73 21.80 -1.77
N LEU A 364 10.85 21.09 -2.89
CA LEU A 364 12.11 20.55 -3.37
C LEU A 364 12.49 21.14 -4.73
N CYS A 365 13.78 21.32 -4.94
CA CYS A 365 14.37 21.56 -6.25
C CYS A 365 15.36 20.44 -6.55
N LYS A 366 15.37 19.91 -7.79
CA LYS A 366 16.35 18.90 -8.19
C LYS A 366 17.77 19.45 -7.99
N HIS A 367 18.64 18.63 -7.43
CA HIS A 367 20.07 18.90 -7.25
C HIS A 367 20.86 17.97 -8.17
N ASP A 368 21.78 18.54 -8.95
CA ASP A 368 22.76 17.78 -9.74
C ASP A 368 24.16 18.31 -9.39
N ASP A 369 25.17 17.45 -9.25
CA ASP A 369 26.54 17.83 -8.83
C ASP A 369 27.25 18.82 -9.78
N VAL A 370 26.70 19.00 -10.98
CA VAL A 370 27.18 19.93 -12.01
C VAL A 370 26.50 21.30 -11.90
N TYR A 371 25.29 21.35 -11.35
CA TYR A 371 24.42 22.53 -11.38
C TYR A 371 23.73 22.74 -10.04
N ASP A 372 24.19 23.73 -9.29
CA ASP A 372 23.46 24.21 -8.14
C ASP A 372 22.28 25.12 -8.59
N TYR A 373 21.11 24.52 -8.78
CA TYR A 373 19.88 25.25 -9.10
C TYR A 373 19.38 26.14 -7.95
N TRP A 374 19.96 26.03 -6.75
CA TRP A 374 19.68 26.87 -5.60
C TRP A 374 20.47 28.18 -5.62
N ASN A 375 21.75 28.11 -5.99
CA ASN A 375 22.58 29.29 -6.15
C ASN A 375 22.28 29.98 -7.48
N LEU A 376 21.57 31.11 -7.43
CA LEU A 376 21.21 31.92 -8.60
C LEU A 376 22.42 32.33 -9.47
N LYS A 377 23.65 32.28 -8.94
CA LYS A 377 24.88 32.56 -9.69
C LYS A 377 25.41 31.36 -10.46
N GLU A 378 25.20 30.14 -9.95
CA GLU A 378 25.74 28.89 -10.50
C GLU A 378 24.71 28.10 -11.30
N ARG A 379 23.42 28.44 -11.14
CA ARG A 379 22.34 27.92 -11.97
C ARG A 379 22.66 28.14 -13.45
N PRO A 380 22.66 27.09 -14.28
CA PRO A 380 22.77 27.26 -15.72
C PRO A 380 21.57 28.08 -16.17
N ARG A 381 21.86 29.29 -16.67
CA ARG A 381 20.86 30.06 -17.39
C ARG A 381 20.64 29.30 -18.69
N GLU A 382 19.64 28.43 -18.71
CA GLU A 382 18.99 28.19 -19.99
C GLU A 382 18.68 29.57 -20.52
N LYS A 383 19.23 29.89 -21.69
CA LYS A 383 18.61 30.89 -22.55
C LYS A 383 17.26 30.29 -22.93
N PHE A 384 16.31 30.32 -21.99
CA PHE A 384 14.93 30.51 -22.34
C PHE A 384 14.96 31.83 -23.10
N LYS A 385 15.15 31.76 -24.42
CA LYS A 385 14.53 32.72 -25.29
C LYS A 385 13.05 32.42 -25.06
N PRO A 386 12.30 33.22 -24.30
CA PRO A 386 10.88 33.17 -24.51
C PRO A 386 10.74 33.46 -26.02
N SER A 387 10.08 32.59 -26.76
CA SER A 387 9.76 32.82 -28.17
C SER A 387 8.76 33.98 -28.21
N ILE A 388 9.24 35.20 -27.91
CA ILE A 388 8.51 36.47 -28.02
C ILE A 388 8.76 37.05 -29.43
N HIS A 389 9.51 36.35 -30.28
CA HIS A 389 9.67 36.69 -31.68
C HIS A 389 9.29 35.53 -32.60
N GLU A 390 8.07 35.02 -32.43
CA GLU A 390 7.22 34.73 -33.57
C GLU A 390 5.87 35.38 -33.27
N CYS A 391 5.79 36.68 -33.59
CA CYS A 391 4.53 37.37 -33.72
C CYS A 391 3.92 36.89 -35.05
N THR A 392 3.44 35.65 -35.10
CA THR A 392 2.40 35.30 -36.05
C THR A 392 1.13 35.89 -35.49
N THR A 393 0.75 37.05 -36.02
CA THR A 393 -0.61 37.59 -35.91
C THR A 393 -1.61 36.45 -36.03
N ASP A 394 -2.53 36.38 -35.06
CA ASP A 394 -3.69 35.51 -35.14
C ASP A 394 -4.39 35.75 -36.48
N PRO A 395 -4.60 34.74 -37.33
CA PRO A 395 -5.24 34.91 -38.64
C PRO A 395 -6.69 35.44 -38.56
N MET A 396 -7.33 35.44 -37.38
CA MET A 396 -8.60 36.13 -37.16
C MET A 396 -8.48 37.65 -36.98
N ILE A 397 -7.31 38.18 -36.64
CA ILE A 397 -7.12 39.63 -36.42
C ILE A 397 -6.85 40.37 -37.75
N THR A 398 -6.48 39.66 -38.81
CA THR A 398 -6.22 40.24 -40.15
C THR A 398 -7.47 40.66 -40.93
N PHE A 399 -8.69 40.33 -40.49
CA PHE A 399 -9.92 40.69 -41.20
C PHE A 399 -10.54 42.03 -40.82
N CYS A 400 -10.00 42.75 -39.82
CA CYS A 400 -10.63 43.97 -39.31
C CYS A 400 -10.01 45.29 -39.80
N ASN A 401 -9.00 45.26 -40.68
CA ASN A 401 -8.27 46.47 -41.10
C ASN A 401 -8.37 46.80 -42.60
N GLU A 402 -9.26 46.15 -43.36
CA GLU A 402 -9.55 46.53 -44.75
C GLU A 402 -10.96 47.11 -44.90
N GLU A 403 -11.30 48.10 -44.08
CA GLU A 403 -12.31 49.08 -44.45
C GLU A 403 -11.77 50.47 -44.10
N HIS A 404 -11.12 51.11 -45.08
CA HIS A 404 -11.21 52.54 -45.39
C HIS A 404 -10.08 52.92 -46.36
N SER A 405 -10.31 52.73 -47.66
CA SER A 405 -9.64 53.48 -48.73
C SER A 405 -10.40 53.31 -50.05
N SER A 406 -11.49 54.08 -50.19
CA SER A 406 -11.99 54.59 -51.47
C SER A 406 -12.83 55.82 -51.23
#